data_AF-A0AA36G0B8-F1
#
_entry.id   AF-A0AA36G0B8-F1
#
_cell.length_a   1.000
_cell.length_b   1.000
_cell.length_c   1.000
_cell.angle_alpha   90.00
_cell.angle_beta   90.00
_cell.angle_gamma   90.00
#
_symmetry.space_group_name_H-M   'P 1'
#
loop_
_entity.id
_entity.type
_entity.pdbx_description
1 polymer ?
#
loop_
_entity_poly.entity_id
_entity_poly.type
_entity_poly.pdbx_seq_one_letter_code
_entity_poly.pdbx_strand_id
1 'polypeptide(L)'
;MPTCVSVDNCICHFSPLRSDPPVVLKEGSVVKVDLGAHIDGYVATAAHTVVVGATKDSKVSGKKADVIKAAYEAMEIAIRMLRPETKNMDITAAIDKTAAAYGVKPIENMVSHSLERNHVLYEKEEEIVAQFKSTVMVMPNGLVKITGLPLDVDTLAPTCKLEDEALLKTLNSALKPKKKKAPAGKKEDAAPAAESK
;
A
#
# COMPACT_ATOMS: atom_id res chain seq x y z
N MET A 1 8.58 12.39 -8.86
CA MET A 1 9.49 11.74 -7.89
C MET A 1 10.50 10.93 -8.66
N PRO A 2 11.80 11.23 -8.56
CA PRO A 2 12.85 10.47 -9.24
C PRO A 2 12.91 9.03 -8.71
N THR A 3 13.65 8.17 -9.41
CA THR A 3 13.95 6.84 -8.89
C THR A 3 14.91 6.95 -7.71
N CYS A 4 14.49 6.39 -6.58
CA CYS A 4 15.22 6.34 -5.33
C CYS A 4 15.41 4.88 -4.92
N VAL A 5 16.62 4.51 -4.50
CA VAL A 5 16.98 3.15 -4.11
C VAL A 5 17.60 3.17 -2.72
N SER A 6 16.76 3.10 -1.69
CA SER A 6 17.22 3.17 -0.30
C SER A 6 17.56 1.78 0.23
N VAL A 7 18.73 1.62 0.85
CA VAL A 7 19.26 0.32 1.30
C VAL A 7 19.27 0.22 2.82
N ASP A 8 18.79 -0.91 3.35
CA ASP A 8 18.79 -1.28 4.78
C ASP A 8 18.26 -0.18 5.71
N ASN A 9 19.13 0.47 6.47
CA ASN A 9 18.78 1.56 7.39
C ASN A 9 18.52 2.89 6.69
N CYS A 10 18.80 2.99 5.40
CA CYS A 10 18.30 4.07 4.55
C CYS A 10 16.85 3.79 4.18
N ILE A 11 16.14 4.86 3.88
CA ILE A 11 14.75 5.02 4.29
C ILE A 11 13.88 5.26 3.06
N CYS A 12 14.20 6.33 2.34
CA CYS A 12 13.53 6.88 1.19
C CYS A 12 14.47 7.95 0.60
N HIS A 13 14.15 8.40 -0.61
CA HIS A 13 14.80 9.53 -1.27
C HIS A 13 16.32 9.39 -1.51
N PHE A 14 16.87 8.18 -1.44
CA PHE A 14 18.26 7.95 -1.82
C PHE A 14 18.40 7.90 -3.34
N SER A 15 18.79 9.03 -3.93
CA SER A 15 19.10 9.20 -5.35
C SER A 15 20.50 9.80 -5.46
N PRO A 16 21.56 8.99 -5.35
CA PRO A 16 22.93 9.49 -5.27
C PRO A 16 23.32 10.17 -6.58
N LEU A 17 24.11 11.23 -6.47
CA LEU A 17 24.76 11.87 -7.59
C LEU A 17 25.88 10.98 -8.12
N ARG A 18 26.30 11.24 -9.37
CA ARG A 18 27.43 10.52 -9.97
C ARG A 18 28.76 10.77 -9.24
N SER A 19 28.86 11.88 -8.52
CA SER A 19 30.00 12.22 -7.65
C SER A 19 30.00 11.49 -6.32
N ASP A 20 28.87 10.95 -5.90
CA ASP A 20 28.76 10.25 -4.62
C ASP A 20 29.43 8.88 -4.70
N PRO A 21 29.97 8.38 -3.57
CA PRO A 21 30.58 7.06 -3.55
C PRO A 21 29.56 5.97 -3.93
N PRO A 22 29.98 4.94 -4.68
CA PRO A 22 29.07 3.88 -5.12
C PRO A 22 28.59 3.05 -3.94
N VAL A 23 27.27 2.84 -3.87
CA VAL A 23 26.65 1.92 -2.91
C VAL A 23 26.44 0.57 -3.59
N VAL A 24 27.20 -0.44 -3.15
CA VAL A 24 27.11 -1.81 -3.68
C VAL A 24 26.07 -2.61 -2.89
N LEU A 25 25.07 -3.13 -3.59
CA LEU A 25 24.06 -4.00 -3.00
C LEU A 25 24.66 -5.35 -2.60
N LYS A 26 24.27 -5.84 -1.42
CA LYS A 26 24.73 -7.12 -0.88
C LYS A 26 23.57 -8.09 -0.79
N GLU A 27 23.87 -9.38 -0.86
CA GLU A 27 22.89 -10.43 -0.62
C GLU A 27 22.27 -10.27 0.78
N GLY A 28 20.94 -10.40 0.85
CA GLY A 28 20.17 -10.18 2.07
C GLY A 28 19.90 -8.72 2.43
N SER A 29 20.41 -7.73 1.70
CA SER A 29 20.07 -6.31 1.93
C SER A 29 18.60 -6.03 1.61
N VAL A 30 17.97 -5.22 2.44
CA VAL A 30 16.58 -4.76 2.25
C VAL A 30 16.59 -3.47 1.44
N VAL A 31 16.10 -3.52 0.21
CA VAL A 31 16.13 -2.42 -0.74
C VAL A 31 14.71 -1.88 -0.96
N LYS A 32 14.53 -0.58 -0.76
CA LYS A 32 13.29 0.13 -1.03
C LYS A 32 13.48 0.89 -2.35
N VAL A 33 12.67 0.57 -3.35
CA VAL A 33 12.66 1.24 -4.64
C VAL A 33 11.42 2.11 -4.69
N ASP A 34 11.60 3.43 -4.81
CA ASP A 34 10.53 4.41 -4.96
C ASP A 34 10.71 5.17 -6.29
N LEU A 35 9.62 5.36 -7.02
CA LEU A 35 9.58 6.17 -8.22
C LEU A 35 8.18 6.73 -8.43
N GLY A 36 8.08 7.81 -9.19
CA GLY A 36 6.80 8.33 -9.62
C GLY A 36 6.82 8.90 -11.03
N ALA A 37 5.72 8.70 -11.73
CA ALA A 37 5.46 9.29 -13.02
C ALA A 37 4.27 10.25 -12.93
N HIS A 38 4.15 11.17 -13.88
CA HIS A 38 2.95 11.97 -14.02
C HIS A 38 2.56 12.08 -15.50
N ILE A 39 1.26 12.19 -15.74
CA ILE A 39 0.71 12.50 -17.06
C ILE A 39 -0.18 13.73 -16.88
N ASP A 40 0.09 14.82 -17.59
CA ASP A 40 -0.71 16.05 -17.53
C ASP A 40 -0.95 16.60 -16.09
N GLY A 41 0.08 16.49 -15.26
CA GLY A 41 0.04 16.92 -13.87
C GLY A 41 -0.61 15.94 -12.88
N TYR A 42 -1.15 14.81 -13.35
CA TYR A 42 -1.67 13.75 -12.50
C TYR A 42 -0.55 12.80 -12.08
N VAL A 43 -0.22 12.80 -10.80
CA VAL A 43 0.93 12.08 -10.25
C VAL A 43 0.53 10.67 -9.81
N ALA A 44 1.37 9.69 -10.14
CA ALA A 44 1.30 8.33 -9.65
C ALA A 44 2.67 7.92 -9.09
N THR A 45 2.72 7.57 -7.81
CA THR A 45 3.96 7.18 -7.10
C THR A 45 3.86 5.74 -6.63
N ALA A 46 4.96 5.01 -6.66
CA ALA A 46 5.01 3.63 -6.20
C ALA A 46 6.31 3.40 -5.44
N ALA A 47 6.22 2.84 -4.24
CA ALA A 47 7.37 2.32 -3.52
C ALA A 47 7.17 0.86 -3.14
N HIS A 48 8.21 0.07 -3.33
CA HIS A 48 8.21 -1.35 -3.02
C HIS A 48 9.51 -1.75 -2.33
N THR A 49 9.39 -2.61 -1.31
CA THR A 49 10.53 -3.14 -0.58
C THR A 49 10.81 -4.57 -1.04
N VAL A 50 12.05 -4.83 -1.45
CA VAL A 50 12.55 -6.13 -1.86
C VAL A 50 13.77 -6.51 -1.02
N VAL A 51 14.09 -7.80 -0.96
CA VAL A 51 15.32 -8.28 -0.33
C VAL A 51 16.20 -8.91 -1.40
N VAL A 52 17.44 -8.46 -1.50
CA VAL A 52 18.40 -8.92 -2.51
C VAL A 52 18.68 -10.41 -2.28
N GLY A 53 18.49 -11.24 -3.30
CA GLY A 53 18.72 -12.68 -3.23
C GLY A 53 17.57 -13.50 -2.59
N ALA A 54 16.47 -12.86 -2.18
CA ALA A 54 15.31 -13.58 -1.67
C ALA A 54 14.63 -14.37 -2.79
N THR A 55 14.40 -15.66 -2.53
CA THR A 55 13.71 -16.57 -3.44
C THR A 55 12.75 -17.46 -2.66
N LYS A 56 11.95 -18.28 -3.36
CA LYS A 56 11.05 -19.25 -2.70
C LYS A 56 11.83 -20.32 -1.92
N ASP A 57 13.02 -20.66 -2.39
CA ASP A 57 13.91 -21.65 -1.77
C ASP A 57 14.77 -21.02 -0.66
N SER A 58 15.17 -19.76 -0.81
CA SER A 58 15.90 -18.98 0.18
C SER A 58 15.02 -17.86 0.75
N LYS A 59 14.15 -18.25 1.69
CA LYS A 59 13.20 -17.34 2.31
C LYS A 59 13.88 -16.41 3.30
N VAL A 60 13.44 -15.16 3.33
CA VAL A 60 13.85 -14.19 4.34
C VAL A 60 13.06 -14.45 5.62
N SER A 61 13.74 -14.54 6.75
CA SER A 61 13.15 -14.83 8.06
C SER A 61 13.58 -13.83 9.14
N GLY A 62 12.97 -13.93 10.32
CA GLY A 62 13.26 -13.07 11.47
C GLY A 62 12.81 -11.62 11.27
N LYS A 63 13.48 -10.70 11.94
CA LYS A 63 13.09 -9.28 12.01
C LYS A 63 12.88 -8.61 10.65
N LYS A 64 13.66 -9.00 9.63
CA LYS A 64 13.50 -8.49 8.25
C LYS A 64 12.17 -8.90 7.64
N ALA A 65 11.77 -10.15 7.83
CA ALA A 65 10.48 -10.63 7.35
C ALA A 65 9.32 -9.98 8.12
N ASP A 66 9.47 -9.83 9.43
CA ASP A 66 8.46 -9.23 10.29
C ASP A 66 8.21 -7.76 9.93
N VAL A 67 9.26 -6.95 9.75
CA VAL A 67 9.10 -5.53 9.38
C VAL A 67 8.51 -5.35 7.98
N ILE A 68 8.90 -6.18 7.01
CA ILE A 68 8.37 -6.12 5.63
C ILE A 68 6.88 -6.49 5.62
N LYS A 69 6.52 -7.57 6.33
CA LYS A 69 5.14 -8.04 6.46
C LYS A 69 4.28 -7.00 7.18
N ALA A 70 4.74 -6.48 8.31
CA ALA A 70 4.03 -5.47 9.10
C ALA A 70 3.74 -4.21 8.29
N ALA A 71 4.76 -3.68 7.59
CA ALA A 71 4.61 -2.47 6.79
C ALA A 71 3.65 -2.67 5.61
N TYR A 72 3.68 -3.84 4.97
CA TYR A 72 2.74 -4.17 3.89
C TYR A 72 1.29 -4.32 4.38
N GLU A 73 1.08 -5.05 5.49
CA GLU A 73 -0.26 -5.22 6.06
C GLU A 73 -0.82 -3.90 6.60
N ALA A 74 0.01 -3.09 7.25
CA ALA A 74 -0.38 -1.75 7.72
C ALA A 74 -0.80 -0.86 6.54
N MET A 75 -0.06 -0.87 5.43
CA MET A 75 -0.45 -0.16 4.20
C MET A 75 -1.80 -0.69 3.67
N GLU A 76 -1.98 -2.01 3.55
CA GLU A 76 -3.21 -2.59 3.02
C GLU A 76 -4.44 -2.30 3.90
N ILE A 77 -4.26 -2.27 5.23
CA ILE A 77 -5.29 -1.85 6.20
C ILE A 77 -5.59 -0.36 6.02
N ALA A 78 -4.57 0.49 5.99
CA ALA A 78 -4.73 1.94 5.82
C ALA A 78 -5.47 2.29 4.53
N ILE A 79 -5.12 1.63 3.41
CA ILE A 79 -5.83 1.77 2.14
C ILE A 79 -7.30 1.42 2.30
N ARG A 80 -7.65 0.29 2.95
CA ARG A 80 -9.04 -0.15 3.10
C ARG A 80 -9.88 0.72 4.03
N MET A 81 -9.23 1.34 5.00
CA MET A 81 -9.83 2.31 5.91
C MET A 81 -10.05 3.68 5.25
N LEU A 82 -9.36 3.99 4.15
CA LEU A 82 -9.50 5.28 3.48
C LEU A 82 -10.93 5.46 2.92
N ARG A 83 -11.79 6.16 3.65
CA ARG A 83 -13.18 6.48 3.27
C ARG A 83 -13.48 7.93 3.63
N PRO A 84 -14.44 8.61 2.97
CA PRO A 84 -14.78 10.00 3.25
C PRO A 84 -15.09 10.31 4.72
N GLU A 85 -15.57 9.33 5.48
CA GLU A 85 -15.95 9.48 6.90
C GLU A 85 -14.84 9.09 7.89
N THR A 86 -13.70 8.58 7.42
CA THR A 86 -12.64 8.06 8.29
C THR A 86 -11.66 9.15 8.65
N LYS A 87 -11.40 9.33 9.95
CA LYS A 87 -10.42 10.30 10.43
C LYS A 87 -9.00 9.73 10.27
N ASN A 88 -8.06 10.62 10.00
CA ASN A 88 -6.63 10.28 9.94
C ASN A 88 -6.15 9.57 11.22
N MET A 89 -6.58 10.02 12.40
CA MET A 89 -6.22 9.43 13.69
C MET A 89 -6.62 7.95 13.80
N ASP A 90 -7.77 7.56 13.24
CA ASP A 90 -8.23 6.17 13.30
C ASP A 90 -7.33 5.25 12.44
N ILE A 91 -6.86 5.77 11.30
CA ILE A 91 -5.91 5.08 10.42
C ILE A 91 -4.55 4.96 11.10
N THR A 92 -4.05 6.03 11.72
CA THR A 92 -2.79 6.02 12.47
C THR A 92 -2.85 4.99 13.60
N ALA A 93 -3.94 4.98 14.38
CA ALA A 93 -4.11 4.00 15.46
C ALA A 93 -4.15 2.55 14.96
N ALA A 94 -4.71 2.30 13.76
CA ALA A 94 -4.68 0.97 13.15
C ALA A 94 -3.28 0.57 12.69
N ILE A 95 -2.50 1.50 12.16
CA ILE A 95 -1.08 1.29 11.80
C ILE A 95 -0.27 0.95 13.05
N ASP A 96 -0.45 1.71 14.14
CA ASP A 96 0.25 1.48 15.42
C ASP A 96 -0.05 0.09 15.99
N LYS A 97 -1.33 -0.31 16.00
CA LYS A 97 -1.74 -1.65 16.43
C LYS A 97 -1.16 -2.75 15.56
N THR A 98 -1.15 -2.54 14.24
CA THR A 98 -0.57 -3.50 13.30
C THR A 98 0.93 -3.64 13.56
N ALA A 99 1.66 -2.55 13.69
CA ALA A 99 3.09 -2.57 13.97
C ALA A 99 3.42 -3.23 15.31
N ALA A 100 2.63 -2.93 16.36
CA ALA A 100 2.78 -3.55 17.68
C ALA A 100 2.64 -5.08 17.63
N ALA A 101 1.74 -5.62 16.80
CA ALA A 101 1.55 -7.07 16.63
C ALA A 101 2.79 -7.78 16.05
N TYR A 102 3.64 -7.06 15.33
CA TYR A 102 4.91 -7.58 14.80
C TYR A 102 6.13 -7.16 15.63
N GLY A 103 5.92 -6.48 16.77
CA GLY A 103 7.01 -5.97 17.61
C GLY A 103 7.86 -4.90 16.92
N VAL A 104 7.32 -4.21 15.91
CA VAL A 104 7.99 -3.12 15.19
C VAL A 104 7.35 -1.78 15.53
N LYS A 105 8.08 -0.69 15.27
CA LYS A 105 7.57 0.67 15.48
C LYS A 105 7.38 1.37 14.14
N PRO A 106 6.22 2.02 13.93
CA PRO A 106 6.08 2.98 12.85
C PRO A 106 7.00 4.17 13.06
N ILE A 107 7.08 4.95 12.01
CA ILE A 107 8.01 6.05 11.89
C ILE A 107 7.25 7.30 12.28
N GLU A 108 7.79 8.05 13.23
CA GLU A 108 7.20 9.32 13.62
C GLU A 108 7.35 10.34 12.48
N ASN A 109 6.40 11.29 12.40
CA ASN A 109 6.37 12.38 11.41
C ASN A 109 6.23 11.99 9.92
N MET A 110 5.97 10.72 9.59
CA MET A 110 5.66 10.33 8.21
C MET A 110 4.25 10.74 7.79
N VAL A 111 4.14 11.35 6.61
CA VAL A 111 2.88 11.89 6.08
C VAL A 111 2.44 11.16 4.81
N SER A 112 1.13 11.00 4.66
CA SER A 112 0.50 10.59 3.40
C SER A 112 -0.15 11.82 2.76
N HIS A 113 0.23 12.11 1.52
CA HIS A 113 -0.18 13.33 0.83
C HIS A 113 -1.44 13.14 0.00
N SER A 114 -2.34 14.14 0.05
CA SER A 114 -3.35 14.31 -0.99
C SER A 114 -2.65 14.82 -2.26
N LEU A 115 -2.98 14.22 -3.41
CA LEU A 115 -2.40 14.60 -4.69
C LEU A 115 -3.39 15.43 -5.50
N GLU A 116 -2.94 16.60 -5.96
CA GLU A 116 -3.70 17.49 -6.82
C GLU A 116 -2.97 17.67 -8.15
N ARG A 117 -3.73 18.04 -9.20
CA ARG A 117 -3.15 18.25 -10.53
C ARG A 117 -2.14 19.38 -10.50
N ASN A 118 -0.94 19.13 -11.00
CA ASN A 118 0.19 20.08 -11.02
C ASN A 118 0.67 20.54 -9.63
N HIS A 119 0.24 19.89 -8.55
CA HIS A 119 0.70 20.20 -7.21
C HIS A 119 1.77 19.20 -6.80
N VAL A 120 3.04 19.61 -6.94
CA VAL A 120 4.17 18.85 -6.41
C VAL A 120 4.46 19.40 -5.02
N LEU A 121 4.05 18.66 -3.99
CA LEU A 121 4.40 18.97 -2.61
C LEU A 121 5.86 18.58 -2.36
N TYR A 122 6.62 19.49 -1.75
CA TYR A 122 7.98 19.25 -1.29
C TYR A 122 7.95 19.04 0.23
N GLU A 123 8.66 18.02 0.72
CA GLU A 123 8.87 17.82 2.16
C GLU A 123 10.03 18.69 2.67
N LYS A 124 10.03 19.01 3.98
CA LYS A 124 11.17 19.67 4.62
C LYS A 124 12.38 18.75 4.59
N GLU A 125 13.57 19.32 4.38
CA GLU A 125 14.83 18.60 4.57
C GLU A 125 14.97 18.15 6.03
N GLU A 126 15.52 16.95 6.20
CA GLU A 126 15.87 16.27 7.46
C GLU A 126 14.74 15.51 8.18
N GLU A 127 14.44 14.28 7.73
CA GLU A 127 14.13 13.10 8.57
C GLU A 127 13.97 11.84 7.70
N ILE A 128 14.19 10.64 8.28
CA ILE A 128 14.50 9.42 7.52
C ILE A 128 13.80 8.18 8.21
N VAL A 129 12.80 7.40 7.66
CA VAL A 129 12.48 5.90 7.73
C VAL A 129 11.64 5.21 6.55
N ALA A 130 11.67 3.86 6.40
CA ALA A 130 11.16 3.01 5.28
C ALA A 130 9.66 3.12 4.85
N GLN A 131 9.39 2.93 3.54
CA GLN A 131 8.09 3.26 2.93
C GLN A 131 7.56 2.20 1.93
N PHE A 132 6.29 1.83 2.08
CA PHE A 132 5.47 1.33 0.98
C PHE A 132 4.53 2.48 0.56
N LYS A 133 4.64 2.90 -0.70
CA LYS A 133 3.88 4.04 -1.25
C LYS A 133 2.97 3.50 -2.34
N SER A 134 1.69 3.82 -2.22
CA SER A 134 0.65 3.39 -3.15
C SER A 134 -0.29 4.56 -3.38
N THR A 135 -0.51 4.91 -4.64
CA THR A 135 -1.50 5.91 -5.05
C THR A 135 -2.87 5.24 -5.12
N VAL A 136 -3.83 5.77 -4.37
CA VAL A 136 -5.20 5.24 -4.30
C VAL A 136 -6.16 6.35 -4.66
N MET A 137 -7.14 6.03 -5.50
CA MET A 137 -8.23 6.93 -5.87
C MET A 137 -9.48 6.59 -5.05
N VAL A 138 -10.00 7.58 -4.34
CA VAL A 138 -11.28 7.49 -3.65
C VAL A 138 -12.39 7.86 -4.62
N MET A 139 -13.09 6.86 -5.14
CA MET A 139 -14.19 7.04 -6.08
C MET A 139 -15.54 6.83 -5.37
N PRO A 140 -16.64 7.39 -5.89
CA PRO A 140 -17.98 7.13 -5.36
C PRO A 140 -18.36 5.64 -5.34
N ASN A 141 -17.76 4.85 -6.24
CA ASN A 141 -17.98 3.41 -6.37
C ASN A 141 -16.97 2.56 -5.59
N GLY A 142 -16.11 3.16 -4.76
CA GLY A 142 -15.11 2.47 -3.93
C GLY A 142 -13.68 2.94 -4.14
N LEU A 143 -12.73 2.16 -3.63
CA LEU A 143 -11.31 2.47 -3.76
C LEU A 143 -10.73 1.79 -4.98
N VAL A 144 -9.89 2.53 -5.69
CA VAL A 144 -9.10 2.02 -6.81
C VAL A 144 -7.63 2.24 -6.49
N LYS A 145 -6.90 1.16 -6.24
CA LYS A 145 -5.44 1.18 -6.12
C LYS A 145 -4.84 1.36 -7.52
N ILE A 146 -4.21 2.52 -7.78
CA ILE A 146 -3.62 2.86 -9.08
C ILE A 146 -2.22 2.26 -9.20
N THR A 147 -1.44 2.37 -8.13
CA THR A 147 -0.06 1.87 -8.08
C THR A 147 0.15 0.98 -6.86
N GLY A 148 1.25 0.24 -6.85
CA GLY A 148 1.62 -0.66 -5.76
C GLY A 148 1.62 -2.11 -6.22
N LEU A 149 2.76 -2.75 -6.00
CA LEU A 149 3.00 -4.13 -6.37
C LEU A 149 2.52 -5.06 -5.24
N PRO A 150 1.97 -6.24 -5.56
CA PRO A 150 1.69 -7.25 -4.54
C PRO A 150 3.01 -7.68 -3.90
N LEU A 151 3.01 -7.87 -2.59
CA LEU A 151 4.15 -8.46 -1.89
C LEU A 151 4.19 -9.96 -2.18
N ASP A 152 5.34 -10.49 -2.58
CA ASP A 152 5.53 -11.93 -2.73
C ASP A 152 5.70 -12.58 -1.35
N VAL A 153 4.58 -12.97 -0.76
CA VAL A 153 4.52 -13.56 0.58
C VAL A 153 5.25 -14.90 0.64
N ASP A 154 5.44 -15.60 -0.49
CA ASP A 154 6.11 -16.91 -0.52
C ASP A 154 7.61 -16.80 -0.21
N THR A 155 8.19 -15.62 -0.43
CA THR A 155 9.60 -15.32 -0.18
C THR A 155 9.89 -14.94 1.27
N LEU A 156 8.85 -14.78 2.10
CA LEU A 156 8.93 -14.30 3.47
C LEU A 156 8.45 -15.36 4.46
N ALA A 157 9.22 -15.56 5.52
CA ALA A 157 8.87 -16.39 6.68
C ALA A 157 8.84 -15.52 7.95
N PRO A 158 7.78 -14.71 8.15
CA PRO A 158 7.64 -13.90 9.36
C PRO A 158 7.44 -14.78 10.60
N THR A 159 8.01 -14.35 11.71
CA THR A 159 7.92 -15.02 13.01
C THR A 159 6.68 -14.58 13.79
N CYS A 160 6.22 -13.34 13.57
CA CYS A 160 5.01 -12.78 14.15
C CYS A 160 3.84 -12.81 13.15
N LYS A 161 2.61 -12.84 13.68
CA LYS A 161 1.38 -12.78 12.89
C LYS A 161 0.40 -11.80 13.53
N LEU A 162 -0.41 -11.17 12.69
CA LEU A 162 -1.51 -10.32 13.14
C LEU A 162 -2.65 -11.21 13.70
N GLU A 163 -2.96 -11.05 14.99
CA GLU A 163 -4.02 -11.82 15.68
C GLU A 163 -5.29 -11.00 15.95
N ASP A 164 -5.24 -9.67 15.78
CA ASP A 164 -6.39 -8.79 16.03
C ASP A 164 -7.51 -9.04 15.00
N GLU A 165 -8.66 -9.54 15.46
CA GLU A 165 -9.80 -9.90 14.62
C GLU A 165 -10.36 -8.70 13.82
N ALA A 166 -10.33 -7.49 14.38
CA ALA A 166 -10.85 -6.30 13.72
C ALA A 166 -9.93 -5.86 12.57
N LEU A 167 -8.62 -5.94 12.77
CA LEU A 167 -7.63 -5.66 11.73
C LEU A 167 -7.63 -6.74 10.65
N LEU A 168 -7.74 -8.01 11.02
CA LEU A 168 -7.87 -9.12 10.07
C LEU A 168 -9.15 -9.01 9.22
N LYS A 169 -10.27 -8.62 9.82
CA LYS A 169 -11.52 -8.34 9.08
C LYS A 169 -11.33 -7.19 8.10
N THR A 170 -10.59 -6.16 8.51
CA THR A 170 -10.27 -5.01 7.65
C THR A 170 -9.37 -5.44 6.49
N LEU A 171 -8.31 -6.19 6.74
CA LEU A 171 -7.38 -6.69 5.72
C LEU A 171 -8.09 -7.58 4.67
N ASN A 172 -9.03 -8.41 5.10
CA ASN A 172 -9.83 -9.28 4.23
C ASN A 172 -11.00 -8.56 3.54
N SER A 173 -11.26 -7.28 3.86
CA SER A 173 -12.32 -6.52 3.21
C SER A 173 -11.95 -6.16 1.77
N ALA A 174 -12.98 -6.05 0.92
CA ALA A 174 -12.78 -5.70 -0.49
C ALA A 174 -12.56 -4.19 -0.66
N LEU A 175 -11.62 -3.82 -1.53
CA LEU A 175 -11.35 -2.41 -1.89
C LEU A 175 -12.58 -1.73 -2.52
N LYS A 176 -13.33 -2.49 -3.32
CA LYS A 176 -14.63 -2.06 -3.87
C LYS A 176 -15.78 -2.55 -2.98
N PRO A 177 -16.76 -1.70 -2.66
CA PRO A 177 -17.98 -2.13 -1.99
C PRO A 177 -18.68 -3.20 -2.84
N LYS A 178 -19.13 -4.29 -2.20
CA LYS A 178 -19.97 -5.30 -2.86
C LYS A 178 -21.24 -4.60 -3.35
N LYS A 179 -21.52 -4.65 -4.67
CA LYS A 179 -22.84 -4.26 -5.21
C LYS A 179 -23.91 -5.03 -4.42
N LYS A 180 -24.80 -4.32 -3.71
CA LYS A 180 -26.10 -4.92 -3.35
C LYS A 180 -26.74 -5.36 -4.66
N LYS A 181 -26.96 -6.67 -4.85
CA LYS A 181 -27.88 -7.15 -5.90
C LYS A 181 -29.21 -6.44 -5.64
N ALA A 182 -29.67 -5.65 -6.61
CA ALA A 182 -31.04 -5.18 -6.60
C ALA A 182 -31.97 -6.41 -6.49
N PRO A 183 -33.03 -6.38 -5.67
CA PRO A 183 -34.00 -7.46 -5.63
C PRO A 183 -34.57 -7.62 -7.04
N ALA A 184 -34.60 -8.86 -7.53
CA ALA A 184 -35.13 -9.20 -8.84
C ALA A 184 -36.56 -8.69 -8.95
N GLY A 185 -36.81 -7.80 -9.93
CA GLY A 185 -38.15 -7.36 -10.27
C GLY A 185 -39.03 -8.57 -10.58
N LYS A 186 -40.23 -8.59 -10.00
CA LYS A 186 -41.30 -9.51 -10.39
C LYS A 186 -41.52 -9.36 -11.89
N LYS A 187 -41.39 -10.47 -12.63
CA LYS A 187 -41.96 -10.58 -13.97
C LYS A 187 -43.48 -10.52 -13.80
N GLU A 188 -44.10 -9.44 -14.25
CA GLU A 188 -45.51 -9.45 -14.60
C GLU A 188 -45.62 -10.01 -16.02
N ASP A 189 -46.39 -11.08 -16.15
CA ASP A 189 -46.72 -11.75 -17.39
C ASP A 189 -47.51 -10.81 -18.31
N ALA A 190 -46.94 -10.46 -19.46
CA ALA A 190 -47.70 -9.89 -20.57
C ALA A 190 -48.23 -11.05 -21.43
N ALA A 191 -49.53 -11.32 -21.34
CA ALA A 191 -50.26 -12.21 -22.23
C ALA A 191 -50.36 -11.63 -23.66
N PRO A 192 -50.42 -12.47 -24.71
CA PRO A 192 -50.15 -12.07 -26.09
C PRO A 192 -51.30 -11.31 -26.76
N ALA A 193 -50.94 -10.35 -27.61
CA ALA A 193 -51.85 -9.65 -28.50
C ALA A 193 -52.43 -10.59 -29.57
N ALA A 194 -53.76 -10.64 -29.67
CA ALA A 194 -54.49 -11.26 -30.77
C ALA A 194 -54.78 -10.21 -31.87
N GLU A 195 -54.68 -10.65 -33.12
CA GLU A 195 -54.94 -9.90 -34.36
C GLU A 195 -56.43 -9.58 -34.61
N SER A 196 -56.64 -8.83 -35.71
CA SER A 196 -57.89 -8.41 -36.39
C SER A 196 -58.43 -7.04 -35.93
N LYS A 197 -58.75 -6.09 -36.81
CA LYS A 197 -59.10 -6.12 -38.23
C LYS A 197 -58.93 -4.72 -38.84
#